data_AF-A0A838W8C8-F1
#
_entry.id   AF-A0A838W8C8-F1
#
_cell.length_a   1.000
_cell.length_b   1.000
_cell.length_c   1.000
_cell.angle_alpha   90.00
_cell.angle_beta   90.00
_cell.angle_gamma   90.00
#
_symmetry.space_group_name_H-M   'P 1'
#
loop_
_entity.id
_entity.type
_entity.pdbx_description
1 polymer ?
#
loop_
_entity_poly.entity_id
_entity_poly.type
_entity_poly.pdbx_seq_one_letter_code
_entity_poly.pdbx_strand_id
1 'polypeptide(L)'
;MIPNIPEEYNKIDFKIHIKNVTEGAVASKLSGFFSIGDNTVNFKAVAFGRIGGQNINIKISETKYNHIKKMGMDPEIILSLVQKKIIEGDITFDEKDLKRRTAME
;
A
#
# COMPACT_ATOMS: atom_id res chain seq x y z
N MET A 1 3.18 -16.15 -3.50
CA MET A 1 3.75 -15.52 -4.71
C MET A 1 2.81 -15.81 -5.85
N ILE A 2 2.28 -14.79 -6.52
CA ILE A 2 1.49 -14.96 -7.75
C ILE A 2 2.51 -15.19 -8.87
N PRO A 3 2.60 -16.40 -9.46
CA PRO A 3 3.73 -16.78 -10.30
C PRO A 3 3.73 -16.17 -11.72
N ASN A 4 2.84 -15.23 -12.03
CA ASN A 4 2.83 -14.56 -13.33
C ASN A 4 2.01 -13.27 -13.25
N ILE A 5 2.66 -12.13 -12.97
CA ILE A 5 1.99 -10.81 -13.06
C ILE A 5 1.99 -10.44 -14.55
N PRO A 6 0.82 -10.24 -15.19
CA PRO A 6 0.77 -9.89 -16.60
C PRO A 6 1.55 -8.59 -16.88
N GLU A 7 2.26 -8.52 -18.00
CA GLU A 7 3.17 -7.41 -18.31
C GLU A 7 2.48 -6.05 -18.38
N GLU A 8 1.17 -6.02 -18.65
CA GLU A 8 0.33 -4.82 -18.61
C GLU A 8 0.39 -4.10 -17.25
N TYR A 9 0.55 -4.85 -16.15
CA TYR A 9 0.62 -4.29 -14.81
C TYR A 9 1.98 -3.65 -14.48
N ASN A 10 3.05 -4.04 -15.18
CA ASN A 10 4.39 -3.44 -14.99
C ASN A 10 4.46 -1.99 -15.49
N LYS A 11 3.53 -1.58 -16.36
CA LYS A 11 3.44 -0.21 -16.90
C LYS A 11 2.59 0.71 -16.02
N ILE A 12 1.95 0.19 -14.97
CA ILE A 12 1.08 0.98 -14.11
C ILE A 12 1.93 1.84 -13.17
N ASP A 13 1.78 3.16 -13.31
CA ASP A 13 2.32 4.12 -12.36
C ASP A 13 1.45 4.13 -11.08
N PHE A 14 1.99 3.57 -10.01
CA PHE A 14 1.35 3.59 -8.70
C PHE A 14 1.92 4.73 -7.85
N LYS A 15 1.06 5.64 -7.40
CA LYS A 15 1.41 6.64 -6.39
C LYS A 15 0.85 6.21 -5.05
N ILE A 16 1.72 5.74 -4.15
CA ILE A 16 1.33 5.27 -2.82
C ILE A 16 1.64 6.35 -1.79
N HIS A 17 0.63 6.67 -0.98
CA HIS A 17 0.75 7.68 0.05
C HIS A 17 0.26 7.13 1.39
N ILE A 18 1.15 7.15 2.38
CA ILE A 18 0.88 6.73 3.75
C ILE A 18 0.43 7.94 4.56
N LYS A 19 -0.81 7.86 5.06
CA LYS A 19 -1.43 8.93 5.86
C LYS A 19 -1.11 8.80 7.35
N ASN A 20 -1.13 7.57 7.88
CA ASN A 20 -0.88 7.32 9.29
C ASN A 20 -0.18 5.97 9.46
N VAL A 21 0.77 5.94 10.39
CA VAL A 21 1.39 4.71 10.90
C VAL A 21 1.16 4.65 12.40
N THR A 22 0.72 3.49 12.88
CA THR A 22 0.60 3.18 14.30
C THR A 22 1.49 1.99 14.58
N GLU A 23 2.63 2.26 15.18
CA GLU A 23 3.59 1.22 15.57
C GLU A 23 3.06 0.45 16.77
N GLY A 24 3.22 -0.86 16.74
CA GLY A 24 2.87 -1.75 17.83
C GLY A 24 4.01 -2.73 18.08
N ALA A 25 4.07 -3.27 19.30
CA ALA A 25 5.13 -4.20 19.71
C ALA A 25 5.24 -5.46 18.84
N VAL A 26 4.15 -5.86 18.20
CA VAL A 26 4.05 -7.08 17.36
C VAL A 26 3.80 -6.75 15.89
N ALA A 27 3.01 -5.71 15.62
CA ALA A 27 2.63 -5.33 14.28
C ALA A 27 2.37 -3.84 14.19
N SER A 28 2.75 -3.25 13.06
CA SER A 28 2.45 -1.87 12.73
C SER A 28 1.21 -1.82 11.85
N LYS A 29 0.26 -0.97 12.23
CA LYS A 29 -0.92 -0.67 11.40
C LYS A 29 -0.60 0.56 10.57
N LEU A 30 -0.95 0.51 9.30
CA LEU A 30 -0.80 1.66 8.41
C LEU A 30 -2.08 1.91 7.64
N SER A 31 -2.31 3.17 7.31
CA SER A 31 -3.44 3.57 6.47
C SER A 31 -2.99 4.63 5.49
N GLY A 32 -3.58 4.60 4.32
CA GLY A 32 -3.15 5.44 3.23
C GLY A 32 -4.06 5.31 2.03
N PHE A 33 -3.57 5.74 0.90
CA PHE A 33 -4.21 5.55 -0.39
C PHE A 33 -3.16 5.27 -1.46
N PHE A 34 -3.55 4.55 -2.49
CA PHE A 34 -2.78 4.46 -3.72
C PHE A 34 -3.59 5.03 -4.87
N SER A 35 -2.90 5.58 -5.86
CA SER A 35 -3.51 6.14 -7.06
C SER A 35 -3.03 5.42 -8.30
N ILE A 36 -3.96 5.15 -9.23
CA ILE A 36 -3.73 4.57 -10.55
C ILE A 36 -4.36 5.56 -11.56
N GLY A 37 -3.53 6.36 -12.23
CA GLY A 37 -4.02 7.52 -12.98
C GLY A 37 -4.83 8.46 -12.07
N ASP A 38 -6.06 8.78 -12.47
CA ASP A 38 -6.99 9.63 -11.70
C ASP A 38 -7.77 8.89 -10.59
N ASN A 39 -7.60 7.57 -10.47
CA ASN A 39 -8.37 6.77 -9.52
C ASN A 39 -7.60 6.61 -8.21
N THR A 40 -8.19 7.10 -7.12
CA THR A 40 -7.61 6.99 -5.77
C THR A 40 -8.34 5.96 -4.92
N VAL A 41 -7.59 5.04 -4.33
CA VAL A 41 -8.13 3.94 -3.51
C VAL A 41 -7.52 3.98 -2.11
N ASN A 42 -8.35 4.29 -1.10
CA ASN A 42 -7.91 4.26 0.30
C ASN A 42 -7.81 2.82 0.82
N PHE A 43 -6.74 2.51 1.54
CA PHE A 43 -6.47 1.20 2.10
C PHE A 43 -6.07 1.26 3.58
N LYS A 44 -6.16 0.11 4.24
CA LYS A 44 -5.51 -0.16 5.54
C LYS A 44 -4.57 -1.32 5.35
N ALA A 45 -3.45 -1.34 6.05
CA ALA A 45 -2.58 -2.49 6.07
C ALA A 45 -2.06 -2.80 7.47
N VAL A 46 -1.61 -4.03 7.64
CA VAL A 46 -0.92 -4.48 8.84
C VAL A 46 0.40 -5.08 8.40
N ALA A 47 1.51 -4.57 8.93
CA ALA A 47 2.85 -5.06 8.71
C ALA A 47 3.33 -5.79 9.96
N PHE A 48 3.69 -7.07 9.82
CA PHE A 48 4.18 -7.92 10.90
C PHE A 48 5.69 -8.16 10.75
N GLY A 49 6.44 -8.01 11.85
CA GLY A 49 7.85 -8.44 11.94
C GLY A 49 8.91 -7.32 11.99
N ARG A 50 10.18 -7.75 12.17
CA ARG A 50 11.38 -6.88 12.12
C ARG A 50 11.80 -6.64 10.67
N ILE A 51 12.26 -5.44 10.37
CA ILE A 51 12.59 -4.96 9.02
C ILE A 51 13.61 -5.91 8.36
N GLY A 52 13.20 -6.60 7.30
CA GLY A 52 13.96 -7.66 6.61
C GLY A 52 13.16 -8.95 6.31
N GLY A 53 12.00 -9.14 6.94
CA GLY A 53 11.09 -10.30 6.74
C GLY A 53 9.61 -9.92 6.79
N GLN A 54 9.27 -8.75 6.23
CA GLN A 54 7.99 -8.08 6.43
C GLN A 54 6.84 -8.78 5.69
N ASN A 55 5.87 -9.30 6.44
CA ASN A 55 4.58 -9.68 5.88
C ASN A 55 3.64 -8.48 6.04
N ILE A 56 3.32 -7.82 4.92
CA ILE A 56 2.29 -6.79 4.87
C ILE A 56 1.02 -7.36 4.27
N ASN A 57 -0.10 -7.12 4.95
CA ASN A 57 -1.42 -7.47 4.44
C ASN A 57 -2.23 -6.20 4.23
N ILE A 58 -2.56 -5.89 2.98
CA ILE A 58 -3.42 -4.77 2.59
C ILE A 58 -4.88 -5.21 2.55
N LYS A 59 -5.75 -4.33 3.02
CA LYS A 59 -7.21 -4.46 2.93
C LYS A 59 -7.83 -3.18 2.38
N ILE A 60 -8.77 -3.37 1.46
CA ILE A 60 -9.67 -2.35 0.92
C ILE A 60 -11.13 -2.76 1.17
N SER A 61 -12.07 -1.82 1.06
CA SER A 61 -13.50 -2.14 1.15
C SER A 61 -13.99 -2.84 -0.12
N GLU A 62 -15.04 -3.65 -0.01
CA GLU A 62 -15.63 -4.37 -1.14
C GLU A 62 -16.02 -3.43 -2.30
N THR A 63 -16.55 -2.25 -1.99
CA THR A 63 -16.85 -1.22 -3.00
C THR A 63 -15.63 -0.83 -3.85
N LYS A 64 -14.46 -0.69 -3.21
CA LYS A 64 -13.20 -0.33 -3.90
C LYS A 64 -12.64 -1.51 -4.67
N TYR A 65 -12.78 -2.71 -4.10
CA TYR A 65 -12.39 -3.95 -4.76
C TYR A 65 -13.16 -4.12 -6.08
N ASN A 66 -14.48 -3.90 -6.05
CA ASN A 66 -15.32 -3.93 -7.25
C ASN A 66 -15.03 -2.76 -8.20
N HIS A 67 -14.62 -1.60 -7.69
CA HIS A 67 -14.18 -0.49 -8.54
C HIS A 67 -12.96 -0.87 -9.38
N ILE A 68 -11.96 -1.52 -8.79
CA ILE A 68 -10.77 -2.00 -9.51
C ILE A 68 -11.16 -3.02 -10.59
N LYS A 69 -12.08 -3.96 -10.29
CA LYS A 69 -12.61 -4.90 -11.30
C LYS A 69 -13.28 -4.17 -12.48
N LYS A 70 -14.05 -3.12 -12.21
CA LYS A 70 -14.71 -2.32 -13.25
C LYS A 70 -13.73 -1.56 -14.14
N MET A 71 -12.52 -1.30 -13.66
CA MET A 71 -11.44 -0.71 -14.47
C MET A 71 -10.75 -1.75 -15.37
N GLY A 72 -11.19 -3.01 -15.37
CA GLY A 72 -10.59 -4.09 -16.15
C GLY A 72 -9.34 -4.69 -15.51
N MET A 73 -9.06 -4.37 -14.24
CA MET A 73 -7.90 -4.85 -13.51
C MET A 73 -8.28 -5.92 -12.49
N ASP A 74 -7.38 -6.85 -12.22
CA ASP A 74 -7.52 -7.81 -11.14
C ASP A 74 -7.12 -7.18 -9.79
N PRO A 75 -8.05 -7.05 -8.83
CA PRO A 75 -7.74 -6.40 -7.58
C PRO A 75 -6.72 -7.16 -6.74
N GLU A 76 -6.62 -8.49 -6.83
CA GLU A 76 -5.63 -9.24 -6.06
C GLU A 76 -4.21 -8.99 -6.56
N ILE A 77 -4.05 -8.88 -7.89
CA ILE A 77 -2.79 -8.44 -8.52
C ILE A 77 -2.45 -7.01 -8.09
N ILE A 78 -3.42 -6.08 -8.18
CA ILE A 78 -3.22 -4.69 -7.77
C ILE A 78 -2.77 -4.59 -6.30
N LEU A 79 -3.46 -5.27 -5.38
CA LEU A 79 -3.09 -5.24 -3.98
C LEU A 79 -1.71 -5.86 -3.74
N SER A 80 -1.36 -6.93 -4.46
CA SER A 80 -0.03 -7.55 -4.37
C SER A 80 1.07 -6.61 -4.84
N LEU A 81 0.85 -5.83 -5.90
CA LEU A 81 1.80 -4.82 -6.39
C LEU A 81 1.97 -3.67 -5.42
N VAL A 82 0.86 -3.16 -4.86
CA VAL A 82 0.90 -2.11 -3.83
C VAL A 82 1.64 -2.61 -2.59
N GLN A 83 1.40 -3.84 -2.13
CA GLN A 83 2.13 -4.45 -1.02
C GLN A 83 3.63 -4.53 -1.32
N LYS A 84 4.01 -4.98 -2.52
CA LYS A 84 5.42 -5.06 -2.94
C LYS A 84 6.09 -3.69 -2.89
N LYS A 85 5.47 -2.65 -3.46
CA LYS A 85 5.99 -1.28 -3.43
C LYS A 85 6.15 -0.73 -2.01
N ILE A 86 5.22 -1.03 -1.10
CA ILE A 86 5.36 -0.65 0.32
C ILE A 86 6.57 -1.34 0.95
N ILE A 87 6.79 -2.63 0.68
CA ILE A 87 7.96 -3.37 1.18
C ILE A 87 9.26 -2.79 0.58
N GLU A 88 9.26 -2.42 -0.69
CA GLU A 88 10.40 -1.81 -1.41
C GLU A 88 10.67 -0.36 -0.98
N GLY A 89 9.77 0.27 -0.22
CA GLY A 89 9.90 1.65 0.24
C GLY A 89 9.53 2.70 -0.81
N ASP A 90 8.89 2.29 -1.91
CA ASP A 90 8.35 3.16 -2.97
C ASP A 90 7.01 3.75 -2.50
N ILE A 91 7.11 4.62 -1.49
CA ILE A 91 5.99 5.25 -0.79
C ILE A 91 6.31 6.71 -0.46
N THR A 92 5.27 7.52 -0.39
CA THR A 92 5.33 8.88 0.13
C THR A 92 4.59 8.96 1.48
N PHE A 93 5.02 9.86 2.35
CA PHE A 93 4.39 10.09 3.65
C PHE A 93 3.73 11.48 3.65
N ASP A 94 2.63 11.63 4.39
CA ASP A 94 2.04 12.94 4.65
C ASP A 94 3.03 13.80 5.45
N GLU A 95 3.27 15.05 5.00
CA GLU A 95 4.27 15.96 5.58
C GLU A 95 4.08 16.18 7.10
N LYS A 96 2.85 16.02 7.61
CA LYS A 96 2.56 16.16 9.04
C LYS A 96 3.15 15.05 9.90
N ASP A 97 3.29 13.84 9.36
CA ASP A 97 3.84 12.69 10.09
C ASP A 97 5.39 12.73 10.09
N LEU A 98 5.99 13.22 9.00
CA LEU A 98 7.43 13.48 8.92
C LEU A 98 7.89 14.47 10.01
N LYS A 99 7.12 15.56 10.22
CA LYS A 99 7.40 16.53 11.29
C LYS A 99 7.35 15.93 12.70
N ARG A 100 6.49 14.93 12.97
CA ARG A 100 6.46 14.26 14.27
C ARG A 100 7.69 13.38 14.52
N ARG A 101 8.20 12.72 13.48
CA ARG A 101 9.37 11.84 13.58
C ARG A 101 10.67 12.63 13.72
N THR A 102 10.80 13.77 13.04
CA THR A 102 11.98 14.66 13.15
C THR A 102 11.96 15.54 14.41
N ALA A 103 10.78 15.77 15.03
CA ALA A 103 10.68 16.55 16.27
C ALA A 103 10.93 15.73 17.55
N MET A 104 11.28 14.45 17.43
CA MET A 104 11.68 13.57 18.53
C MET A 104 13.20 13.29 18.55
N GLU A 105 13.97 13.97 17.71
CA GLU A 105 15.46 14.01 17.77
C GLU A 105 15.96 15.19 18.62
#